data_AF-A0A5D6XL06-F1
#
_entry.id   AF-A0A5D6XL06-F1
#
_cell.length_a   1.000
_cell.length_b   1.000
_cell.length_c   1.000
_cell.angle_alpha   90.00
_cell.angle_beta   90.00
_cell.angle_gamma   90.00
#
_symmetry.space_group_name_H-M   'P 1'
#
loop_
_entity.id
_entity.type
_entity.pdbx_description
1 polymer ?
#
loop_
_entity_poly.entity_id
_entity_poly.type
_entity_poly.pdbx_seq_one_letter_code
_entity_poly.pdbx_strand_id
1 'polypeptide(L)'
;MTADSEMPPPPPPRARGRSAWSRCDEAVARIAPTATTTCQVCSSAIAQGAWQLGVMFIHIEGFMLMEWYHLECSSGIPGGDVLEAVQSEMSPAQRLQFQAAYEKLVTSGSSDSPAANPSAMVSATLVS
;
A
#
# COMPACT_ATOMS: atom_id res chain seq x y z
N MET A 1 58.60 -32.85 -4.74
CA MET A 1 58.11 -31.76 -3.88
C MET A 1 57.05 -31.02 -4.67
N THR A 2 55.81 -31.51 -4.66
CA THR A 2 54.69 -30.87 -5.36
C THR A 2 54.13 -29.79 -4.44
N ALA A 3 54.29 -28.53 -4.85
CA ALA A 3 53.66 -27.40 -4.17
C ALA A 3 52.15 -27.46 -4.47
N ASP A 4 51.38 -27.78 -3.45
CA ASP A 4 49.92 -27.67 -3.48
C ASP A 4 49.57 -26.19 -3.68
N SER A 5 49.06 -25.86 -4.87
CA SER A 5 48.58 -24.52 -5.18
C SER A 5 47.20 -24.37 -4.57
N GLU A 6 47.16 -24.07 -3.28
CA GLU A 6 45.92 -23.86 -2.55
C GLU A 6 45.22 -22.60 -3.07
N MET A 7 44.03 -22.77 -3.64
CA MET A 7 43.19 -21.69 -4.17
C MET A 7 42.77 -20.77 -3.02
N PRO A 8 42.84 -19.42 -3.17
CA PRO A 8 42.42 -18.52 -2.11
C PRO A 8 40.93 -18.74 -1.78
N PRO A 9 40.54 -18.64 -0.50
CA PRO A 9 39.16 -18.82 -0.10
C PRO A 9 38.25 -17.80 -0.80
N PRO A 10 37.00 -18.17 -1.14
CA PRO A 10 36.07 -17.25 -1.76
C PRO A 10 35.86 -16.03 -0.85
N PRO A 11 35.70 -14.82 -1.42
CA PRO A 11 35.42 -13.64 -0.62
C PRO A 11 34.15 -13.87 0.22
N PRO A 12 34.07 -13.28 1.43
CA PRO A 12 32.89 -13.41 2.28
C PRO A 12 31.64 -12.98 1.50
N PRO A 13 30.47 -13.60 1.75
CA PRO A 13 29.23 -13.18 1.12
C PRO A 13 29.05 -11.69 1.38
N ARG A 14 28.96 -10.90 0.30
CA ARG A 14 28.72 -9.46 0.39
C ARG A 14 27.54 -9.25 1.33
N ALA A 15 27.72 -8.48 2.39
CA ALA A 15 26.62 -8.06 3.25
C ALA A 15 25.52 -7.56 2.32
N ARG A 16 24.33 -8.17 2.36
CA ARG A 16 23.19 -7.70 1.59
C ARG A 16 23.03 -6.23 1.95
N GLY A 17 23.40 -5.35 1.02
CA GLY A 17 23.34 -3.91 1.24
C GLY A 17 21.96 -3.54 1.72
N ARG A 18 21.87 -2.54 2.60
CA ARG A 18 20.59 -1.90 2.93
C ARG A 18 19.83 -1.66 1.62
N SER A 19 18.51 -1.87 1.65
CA SER A 19 17.67 -1.57 0.49
C SER A 19 18.01 -0.17 -0.03
N ALA A 20 18.10 -0.03 -1.35
CA ALA A 20 18.38 1.27 -1.96
C ALA A 20 17.25 2.29 -1.67
N TRP A 21 16.08 1.79 -1.26
CA TRP A 21 14.93 2.56 -0.80
C TRP A 21 14.86 2.58 0.73
N SER A 22 14.66 3.76 1.29
CA SER A 22 14.31 3.97 2.69
C SER A 22 12.91 4.57 2.77
N ARG A 23 12.07 4.03 3.66
CA ARG A 23 10.76 4.61 3.95
C ARG A 23 10.94 5.92 4.72
N CYS A 24 10.17 6.94 4.35
CA CYS A 24 10.01 8.14 5.15
C CYS A 24 8.94 7.90 6.21
N ASP A 25 9.18 8.42 7.41
CA ASP A 25 8.19 8.36 8.50
C ASP A 25 7.02 9.34 8.28
N GLU A 26 7.16 10.26 7.31
CA GLU A 26 6.14 11.23 6.93
C GLU A 26 5.08 10.58 6.03
N ALA A 27 4.06 10.00 6.67
CA ALA A 27 2.88 9.49 5.99
C ALA A 27 1.87 10.61 5.74
N VAL A 28 1.17 10.54 4.60
CA VAL A 28 0.15 11.53 4.21
C VAL A 28 -1.20 10.87 4.04
N ALA A 29 -2.29 11.61 4.22
CA ALA A 29 -3.58 11.18 3.71
C ALA A 29 -4.32 12.31 3.03
N ARG A 30 -5.09 11.93 2.01
CA ARG A 30 -5.88 12.87 1.22
C ARG A 30 -7.11 12.20 0.64
N ILE A 31 -8.06 13.02 0.22
CA ILE A 31 -9.11 12.59 -0.69
C ILE A 31 -8.50 12.38 -2.08
N ALA A 32 -8.75 11.23 -2.69
CA ALA A 32 -8.26 10.88 -4.01
C ALA A 32 -8.85 11.85 -5.06
N PRO A 33 -8.02 12.65 -5.76
CA PRO A 33 -8.51 13.60 -6.75
C PRO A 33 -9.00 12.91 -8.03
N THR A 34 -8.51 11.71 -8.30
CA THR A 34 -8.80 10.88 -9.47
C THR A 34 -8.87 9.41 -9.05
N ALA A 35 -9.37 8.54 -9.94
CA ALA A 35 -9.42 7.10 -9.72
C ALA A 35 -8.25 6.33 -10.37
N THR A 36 -7.07 6.96 -10.45
CA THR A 36 -5.90 6.41 -11.17
C THR A 36 -4.84 5.81 -10.24
N THR A 37 -4.93 6.04 -8.93
CA THR A 37 -4.04 5.45 -7.94
C THR A 37 -4.48 4.01 -7.65
N THR A 38 -3.51 3.12 -7.46
CA THR A 38 -3.76 1.70 -7.15
C THR A 38 -3.22 1.40 -5.76
N CYS A 39 -4.04 0.73 -4.95
CA CYS A 39 -3.66 0.32 -3.62
C CYS A 39 -2.58 -0.76 -3.66
N GLN A 40 -1.48 -0.58 -2.94
CA GLN A 40 -0.37 -1.55 -2.94
C GLN A 40 -0.64 -2.81 -2.10
N VAL A 41 -1.73 -2.85 -1.32
CA VAL A 41 -2.13 -4.04 -0.54
C VAL A 41 -3.04 -4.96 -1.34
N CYS A 42 -4.13 -4.42 -1.91
CA CYS A 42 -5.14 -5.22 -2.61
C CYS A 42 -5.10 -5.12 -4.14
N SER A 43 -4.15 -4.34 -4.68
CA SER A 43 -3.94 -4.11 -6.12
C SER A 43 -5.17 -3.54 -6.87
N SER A 44 -6.17 -3.05 -6.15
CA SER A 44 -7.38 -2.45 -6.73
C SER A 44 -7.26 -0.93 -6.81
N ALA A 45 -7.97 -0.33 -7.77
CA ALA A 45 -8.02 1.12 -7.92
C ALA A 45 -8.66 1.78 -6.68
N ILE A 46 -8.15 2.96 -6.32
CA ILE A 46 -8.73 3.80 -5.28
C ILE A 46 -9.74 4.73 -5.94
N ALA A 47 -10.99 4.73 -5.45
CA ALA A 47 -12.05 5.54 -6.03
C ALA A 47 -11.78 7.05 -5.84
N GLN A 48 -12.09 7.85 -6.86
CA GLN A 48 -12.11 9.30 -6.73
C GLN A 48 -13.06 9.72 -5.60
N GLY A 49 -12.63 10.66 -4.76
CA GLY A 49 -13.41 11.10 -3.60
C GLY A 49 -13.26 10.22 -2.36
N ALA A 50 -12.62 9.05 -2.44
CA ALA A 50 -12.28 8.23 -1.28
C ALA A 50 -11.02 8.74 -0.57
N TRP A 51 -10.89 8.47 0.73
CA TRP A 51 -9.62 8.68 1.43
C TRP A 51 -8.57 7.68 0.98
N GLN A 52 -7.34 8.16 0.79
CA GLN A 52 -6.16 7.33 0.54
C GLN A 52 -5.01 7.73 1.45
N LEU A 53 -4.25 6.72 1.88
CA LEU A 53 -3.03 6.87 2.67
C LEU A 53 -1.84 6.80 1.72
N GLY A 54 -0.86 7.68 1.91
CA GLY A 54 0.35 7.79 1.13
C GLY A 54 1.57 7.52 2.00
N VAL A 55 2.46 6.63 1.56
CA VAL A 55 3.76 6.39 2.19
C VAL A 55 4.84 6.75 1.19
N MET A 56 5.77 7.60 1.62
CA MET A 56 6.88 8.06 0.78
C MET A 56 8.12 7.19 1.00
N PHE A 57 8.81 6.88 -0.09
CA PHE A 57 10.08 6.17 -0.11
C PHE A 57 11.12 7.00 -0.85
N ILE A 58 12.31 7.12 -0.28
CA ILE A 58 13.45 7.84 -0.85
C ILE A 58 14.52 6.83 -1.25
N HIS A 59 14.94 6.90 -2.50
CA HIS A 59 16.09 6.17 -3.02
C HIS A 59 17.39 6.86 -2.59
N ILE A 60 18.47 6.11 -2.40
CA ILE A 60 19.81 6.65 -2.12
C ILE A 60 20.32 7.61 -3.20
N GLU A 61 19.79 7.55 -4.42
CA GLU A 61 20.11 8.46 -5.53
C GLU A 61 19.18 9.69 -5.58
N GLY A 62 18.29 9.85 -4.59
CA GLY A 62 17.39 11.00 -4.47
C GLY A 62 16.04 10.85 -5.18
N PHE A 63 15.74 9.70 -5.81
CA PHE A 63 14.40 9.44 -6.34
C PHE A 63 13.37 9.31 -5.22
N MET A 64 12.16 9.82 -5.45
CA MET A 64 11.04 9.69 -4.53
C MET A 64 9.93 8.87 -5.16
N LEU A 65 9.40 7.92 -4.40
CA LEU A 65 8.24 7.13 -4.76
C LEU A 65 7.16 7.35 -3.70
N MET A 66 5.92 7.56 -4.14
CA MET A 66 4.75 7.61 -3.27
C MET A 66 3.89 6.39 -3.57
N GLU A 67 3.71 5.55 -2.57
CA GLU A 67 2.76 4.44 -2.63
C GLU A 67 1.44 4.84 -1.99
N TRP A 68 0.34 4.43 -2.62
CA TRP A 68 -1.01 4.74 -2.16
C TRP A 68 -1.73 3.50 -1.68
N TYR A 69 -2.59 3.68 -0.68
CA TYR A 69 -3.32 2.62 0.00
C TYR A 69 -4.75 3.06 0.28
N HIS A 70 -5.70 2.14 0.21
CA HIS A 70 -7.04 2.38 0.74
C HIS A 70 -7.00 2.57 2.25
N LEU A 71 -7.98 3.31 2.78
CA LEU A 71 -8.13 3.46 4.22
C LEU A 71 -8.49 2.13 4.90
N GLU A 72 -9.29 1.26 4.25
CA GLU A 72 -9.61 -0.09 4.76
C GLU A 72 -8.39 -1.03 4.75
N CYS A 73 -7.38 -0.77 3.91
CA CYS A 73 -6.19 -1.60 3.77
C CYS A 73 -5.06 -1.22 4.73
N SER A 74 -5.31 -0.33 5.69
CA SER A 74 -4.30 0.23 6.60
C SER A 74 -3.52 -0.82 7.40
N SER A 75 -4.18 -1.91 7.80
CA SER A 75 -3.56 -3.03 8.53
C SER A 75 -2.55 -3.83 7.72
N GLY A 76 -2.60 -3.74 6.38
CA GLY A 76 -1.68 -4.41 5.46
C GLY A 76 -0.45 -3.57 5.10
N ILE A 77 -0.35 -2.32 5.57
CA ILE A 77 0.73 -1.41 5.18
C ILE A 77 2.01 -1.77 5.95
N PRO A 78 3.13 -2.07 5.27
CA PRO A 78 4.35 -2.49 5.93
C PRO A 78 5.07 -1.30 6.60
N GLY A 79 5.25 -1.37 7.92
CA GLY A 79 6.09 -0.44 8.70
C GLY A 79 5.28 0.56 9.53
N GLY A 80 5.33 0.41 10.86
CA GLY A 80 4.77 1.37 11.81
C GLY A 80 3.25 1.61 11.71
N ASP A 81 2.74 2.46 12.61
CA ASP A 81 1.34 2.89 12.58
C ASP A 81 1.19 4.10 11.63
N VAL A 82 0.83 3.80 10.38
CA VAL A 82 0.59 4.81 9.34
C VAL A 82 -0.59 5.72 9.71
N LEU A 83 -1.61 5.19 10.40
CA LEU A 83 -2.79 5.97 10.76
C LEU A 83 -2.46 7.02 11.82
N GLU A 84 -1.61 6.68 12.78
CA GLU A 84 -1.12 7.63 13.77
C GLU A 84 -0.25 8.71 13.11
N ALA A 85 0.73 8.30 12.29
CA ALA A 85 1.64 9.22 11.61
C ALA A 85 0.90 10.24 10.72
N VAL A 86 -0.13 9.80 9.99
CA VAL A 86 -0.94 10.69 9.16
C VAL A 86 -1.67 11.76 9.98
N GLN A 87 -2.10 11.42 11.19
CA GLN A 87 -2.90 12.34 12.02
C GLN A 87 -2.07 13.45 12.67
N SER A 88 -0.76 13.25 12.89
CA SER A 88 0.11 14.25 13.53
C SER A 88 0.19 15.55 12.71
N GLU A 89 0.27 15.41 11.38
CA GLU A 89 0.45 16.53 10.45
C GLU A 89 -0.86 17.19 9.99
N MET A 90 -2.01 16.60 10.33
CA MET A 90 -3.31 17.12 9.90
C MET A 90 -3.79 18.30 10.75
N SER A 91 -4.48 19.25 10.12
CA SER A 91 -5.27 20.25 10.84
C SER A 91 -6.41 19.61 11.65
N PRO A 92 -6.92 20.24 12.73
CA PRO A 92 -8.01 19.67 13.52
C PRO A 92 -9.27 19.34 12.71
N ALA A 93 -9.62 20.20 11.74
CA ALA A 93 -10.79 19.97 10.87
C ALA A 93 -10.58 18.75 9.95
N GLN A 94 -9.38 18.60 9.37
CA GLN A 94 -9.05 17.43 8.54
C GLN A 94 -9.03 16.14 9.36
N ARG A 95 -8.45 16.16 10.57
CA ARG A 95 -8.46 14.99 11.47
C ARG A 95 -9.88 14.53 11.77
N LEU A 96 -10.79 15.45 12.06
CA LEU A 96 -12.18 15.09 12.36
C LEU A 96 -12.88 14.46 11.15
N GLN A 97 -12.64 14.98 9.95
CA GLN A 97 -13.16 14.37 8.72
C GLN A 97 -12.56 12.99 8.47
N PHE A 98 -11.26 12.82 8.71
CA PHE A 98 -10.55 11.56 8.55
C PHE A 98 -11.03 10.50 9.56
N GLN A 99 -11.14 10.86 10.84
CA GLN A 99 -11.65 9.99 11.90
C GLN A 99 -13.08 9.55 11.63
N ALA A 100 -13.96 10.48 11.25
CA ALA A 100 -15.34 10.15 10.88
C ALA A 100 -15.42 9.22 9.66
N ALA A 101 -14.49 9.33 8.71
CA ALA A 101 -14.40 8.39 7.58
C ALA A 101 -13.92 7.00 8.06
N TYR A 102 -12.91 6.95 8.92
CA TYR A 102 -12.39 5.70 9.46
C TYR A 102 -13.42 4.95 10.32
N GLU A 103 -14.14 5.65 11.19
CA GLU A 103 -15.21 5.07 12.03
C GLU A 103 -16.35 4.47 11.19
N LYS A 104 -16.73 5.13 10.08
CA LYS A 104 -17.71 4.59 9.14
C LYS A 104 -17.27 3.26 8.52
N LEU A 105 -15.97 3.07 8.30
CA LEU A 105 -15.42 1.81 7.79
C LEU A 105 -15.41 0.71 8.86
N VAL A 106 -15.03 1.07 10.09
CA VAL A 106 -15.04 0.12 11.21
C VAL A 106 -16.47 -0.37 11.50
N THR A 107 -17.46 0.51 11.39
CA THR A 107 -18.88 0.16 11.61
C THR A 107 -19.49 -0.62 10.44
N SER A 108 -19.09 -0.34 9.20
CA SER A 108 -19.59 -1.06 8.01
C SER A 108 -18.93 -2.44 7.80
N GLY A 109 -17.74 -2.67 8.37
CA GLY A 109 -17.02 -3.96 8.30
C GLY A 109 -17.67 -5.13 9.05
N SER A 110 -18.88 -4.94 9.63
CA SER A 110 -19.63 -5.98 10.33
C SER A 110 -20.79 -6.61 9.52
N SER A 111 -20.97 -6.22 8.25
CA SER A 111 -22.02 -6.80 7.40
C SER A 111 -21.55 -7.09 5.97
N ASP A 112 -21.49 -8.40 5.68
CA ASP A 112 -21.57 -9.09 4.39
C ASP A 112 -20.52 -8.88 3.29
N SER A 113 -19.73 -9.95 3.09
CA SER A 113 -19.24 -10.34 1.77
C SER A 113 -20.37 -10.95 0.94
N PRO A 114 -20.56 -10.58 -0.33
CA PRO A 114 -21.01 -11.52 -1.34
C PRO A 114 -19.82 -11.93 -2.19
N ALA A 115 -19.42 -13.19 -2.03
CA ALA A 115 -18.61 -13.90 -3.00
C ALA A 115 -19.34 -13.86 -4.36
N ALA A 116 -18.85 -13.07 -5.31
CA ALA A 116 -19.30 -13.16 -6.69
C ALA A 116 -18.53 -14.30 -7.39
N ASN A 117 -19.12 -15.50 -7.32
CA ASN A 117 -18.73 -16.66 -8.13
C ASN A 117 -19.07 -16.38 -9.61
N PRO A 118 -18.13 -16.54 -10.57
CA PRO A 118 -18.40 -16.30 -11.98
C PRO A 118 -18.90 -17.57 -12.66
N SER A 119 -20.23 -17.75 -12.74
CA SER A 119 -20.90 -18.53 -13.82
C SER A 119 -22.40 -18.64 -13.56
N ALA A 120 -23.21 -17.99 -14.40
CA ALA A 120 -24.22 -18.67 -15.22
C ALA A 120 -25.09 -17.63 -15.98
N MET A 121 -25.21 -17.90 -17.28
CA MET A 121 -26.37 -17.68 -18.16
C MET A 121 -26.90 -16.26 -18.41
N VAL A 122 -26.40 -15.63 -19.49
CA VAL A 122 -27.16 -14.65 -20.27
C VAL A 122 -28.13 -15.38 -21.22
N SER A 123 -29.33 -14.82 -21.26
CA SER A 123 -30.56 -15.27 -21.89
C SER A 123 -30.56 -15.45 -23.41
N ALA A 124 -31.39 -16.42 -23.80
CA ALA A 124 -32.22 -16.53 -25.00
C ALA A 124 -32.27 -15.34 -25.97
N THR A 125 -32.06 -15.63 -27.26
CA THR A 125 -32.65 -14.87 -28.37
C THR A 125 -33.45 -15.83 -29.25
N LEU A 126 -34.78 -15.69 -29.22
CA LEU A 126 -35.69 -16.24 -30.21
C LEU A 126 -35.59 -15.38 -31.47
N VAL A 127 -35.41 -16.02 -32.63
CA VAL A 127 -35.68 -15.39 -33.93
C VAL A 127 -36.80 -16.19 -34.59
N SER A 128 -37.83 -15.44 -34.99
CA SER A 128 -39.07 -15.88 -35.64
C SER A 128 -38.86 -16.54 -36.99
#